data_AF-A0A840GL63-F1
#
_entry.id   AF-A0A840GL63-F1
#
_cell.length_a   1.000
_cell.length_b   1.000
_cell.length_c   1.000
_cell.angle_alpha   90.00
_cell.angle_beta   90.00
_cell.angle_gamma   90.00
#
_symmetry.space_group_name_H-M   'P 1'
#
loop_
_entity.id
_entity.type
_entity.pdbx_description
1 polymer ?
#
loop_
_entity_poly.entity_id
_entity_poly.type
_entity_poly.pdbx_seq_one_letter_code
_entity_poly.pdbx_strand_id
1 'polypeptide(L)'
;MKASSPAALDWASAPQILPWAIEYGRATRYDTVERNTWLLHELGRDALRSYELLLGSELPPTKRRGYLILHFSEREAQAAIRLNAIRTSFGAAVRMVSEADIVQMEPVVRGVTKAATFVEKAGGIRAQAR
;
A
#
# COMPACT_ATOMS: atom_id res chain seq x y z
N MET A 1 29.40 -13.75 -9.48
CA MET A 1 28.51 -13.66 -8.30
C MET A 1 29.13 -14.48 -7.17
N LYS A 2 29.19 -13.97 -5.93
CA LYS A 2 29.62 -14.79 -4.78
C LYS A 2 28.60 -15.92 -4.60
N ALA A 3 29.09 -17.15 -4.41
CA ALA A 3 28.25 -18.33 -4.18
C ALA A 3 27.33 -18.19 -2.95
N SER A 4 27.66 -17.29 -2.02
CA SER A 4 26.86 -16.97 -0.83
C SER A 4 25.83 -15.84 -1.02
N SER A 5 25.61 -15.37 -2.26
CA SER A 5 24.56 -14.39 -2.53
C SER A 5 23.18 -15.05 -2.44
N PRO A 6 22.17 -14.43 -1.81
CA PRO A 6 20.78 -14.90 -1.90
C PRO A 6 20.22 -14.85 -3.33
N ALA A 7 20.94 -14.24 -4.28
CA ALA A 7 20.65 -14.29 -5.71
C ALA A 7 21.45 -15.36 -6.48
N ALA A 8 22.35 -16.11 -5.83
CA ALA A 8 23.09 -17.19 -6.48
C ALA A 8 22.13 -18.36 -6.75
N LEU A 9 21.80 -18.57 -8.02
CA LEU A 9 21.04 -19.73 -8.46
C LEU A 9 21.93 -20.98 -8.39
N ASP A 10 21.48 -21.98 -7.64
CA ASP A 10 21.96 -23.34 -7.81
C ASP A 10 21.46 -23.88 -9.16
N TRP A 11 22.37 -23.95 -10.13
CA TRP A 11 22.04 -24.42 -11.47
C TRP A 11 21.60 -25.88 -11.50
N ALA A 12 21.94 -26.69 -10.49
CA ALA A 12 21.44 -28.06 -10.39
C ALA A 12 19.93 -28.12 -10.08
N SER A 13 19.44 -27.14 -9.31
CA SER A 13 18.02 -26.98 -8.98
C SER A 13 17.22 -26.24 -10.06
N ALA A 14 17.89 -25.70 -11.09
CA ALA A 14 17.27 -24.88 -12.13
C ALA A 14 16.08 -25.55 -12.82
N PRO A 15 16.12 -26.83 -13.24
CA PRO A 15 14.98 -27.47 -13.92
C PRO A 15 13.70 -27.52 -13.08
N GLN A 16 13.83 -27.57 -11.75
CA GLN A 16 12.70 -27.65 -10.82
C GLN A 16 12.08 -26.27 -10.56
N ILE A 17 12.91 -25.21 -10.51
CA ILE A 17 12.44 -23.84 -10.25
C ILE A 17 12.02 -23.09 -11.52
N LEU A 18 12.52 -23.49 -12.70
CA LEU A 18 12.30 -22.77 -13.95
C LEU A 18 10.82 -22.60 -14.32
N PRO A 19 9.94 -23.62 -14.21
CA PRO A 19 8.52 -23.46 -14.52
C PRO A 19 7.88 -22.39 -13.64
N TRP A 20 8.13 -22.45 -12.32
CA TRP A 20 7.65 -21.46 -11.37
C TRP A 20 8.22 -20.07 -11.66
N ALA A 21 9.52 -19.96 -11.99
CA ALA A 21 10.16 -18.69 -12.30
C ALA A 21 9.59 -18.04 -13.57
N ILE A 22 9.23 -18.84 -14.58
CA ILE A 22 8.56 -18.37 -15.79
C ILE A 22 7.15 -17.87 -15.46
N GLU A 23 6.37 -18.63 -14.68
CA GLU A 23 5.04 -18.21 -14.24
C GLU A 23 5.09 -16.94 -13.39
N TYR A 24 6.01 -16.89 -12.44
CA TYR A 24 6.29 -15.71 -11.63
C TYR A 24 6.67 -14.52 -12.50
N GLY A 25 7.58 -14.69 -13.46
CA GLY A 25 7.98 -13.65 -14.38
C GLY A 25 6.81 -13.13 -15.23
N ARG A 26 5.91 -14.02 -15.68
CA ARG A 26 4.68 -13.62 -16.40
C ARG A 26 3.70 -12.86 -15.51
N ALA A 27 3.52 -13.31 -14.27
CA ALA A 27 2.62 -12.67 -13.30
C ALA A 27 3.13 -11.32 -12.80
N THR A 28 4.46 -11.13 -12.79
CA THR A 28 5.12 -9.91 -12.30
C THR A 28 5.54 -8.95 -13.42
N ARG A 29 5.11 -9.18 -14.66
CA ARG A 29 5.28 -8.21 -15.75
C ARG A 29 4.68 -6.88 -15.37
N TYR A 30 5.39 -5.79 -15.68
CA TYR A 30 4.98 -4.43 -15.34
C TYR A 30 3.54 -4.14 -15.75
N ASP A 31 3.17 -4.39 -17.01
CA ASP A 31 1.81 -4.14 -17.52
C ASP A 31 0.73 -4.92 -16.77
N THR A 32 1.03 -6.18 -16.39
CA THR A 32 0.11 -7.03 -15.62
C THR A 32 -0.06 -6.48 -14.20
N VAL A 33 1.04 -6.13 -13.53
CA VAL A 33 1.02 -5.58 -12.19
C VAL A 33 0.32 -4.22 -12.17
N GLU A 34 0.60 -3.36 -13.15
CA GLU A 34 -0.04 -2.05 -13.29
C GLU A 34 -1.56 -2.19 -13.48
N ARG A 35 -1.99 -3.02 -14.45
CA ARG A 35 -3.41 -3.29 -14.70
C ARG A 35 -4.11 -3.85 -13.47
N ASN A 36 -3.52 -4.83 -12.80
CA ASN A 36 -4.12 -5.44 -11.60
C ASN A 36 -4.19 -4.43 -10.44
N THR A 37 -3.15 -3.60 -10.28
CA THR A 37 -3.13 -2.54 -9.27
C THR A 37 -4.22 -1.50 -9.54
N TRP A 38 -4.41 -1.11 -10.81
CA TRP A 38 -5.49 -0.22 -11.21
C TRP A 38 -6.87 -0.84 -10.92
N LEU A 39 -7.10 -2.10 -11.28
CA LEU A 39 -8.37 -2.79 -10.98
C LEU A 39 -8.66 -2.85 -9.48
N LEU A 40 -7.66 -3.16 -8.66
CA LEU A 40 -7.80 -3.16 -7.21
C LEU A 40 -8.08 -1.76 -6.66
N HIS A 41 -7.46 -0.72 -7.24
CA HIS A 41 -7.74 0.66 -6.88
C HIS A 41 -9.19 1.05 -7.19
N GLU A 42 -9.68 0.76 -8.41
CA GLU A 42 -11.07 1.02 -8.80
C GLU A 42 -12.06 0.29 -7.89
N LEU A 43 -11.81 -1.00 -7.61
CA LEU A 43 -12.64 -1.78 -6.70
C LEU A 43 -12.67 -1.16 -5.29
N GLY A 44 -11.51 -0.72 -4.78
CA GLY A 44 -11.39 -0.09 -3.47
C GLY A 44 -12.02 1.30 -3.40
N ARG A 45 -11.95 2.08 -4.48
CA ARG A 45 -12.48 3.46 -4.54
C ARG A 45 -13.97 3.49 -4.24
N ASP A 46 -14.72 2.58 -4.85
CA ASP A 46 -16.18 2.58 -4.78
C ASP A 46 -16.72 1.63 -3.70
N ALA A 47 -15.85 0.88 -3.01
CA ALA A 47 -16.23 -0.08 -1.97
C ALA A 47 -17.04 0.58 -0.85
N LEU A 48 -16.60 1.73 -0.33
CA LEU A 48 -17.30 2.40 0.77
C LEU A 48 -18.69 2.88 0.37
N ARG A 49 -18.82 3.45 -0.84
CA ARG A 49 -20.12 3.82 -1.41
C ARG A 49 -21.00 2.60 -1.63
N SER A 50 -20.42 1.49 -2.07
CA SER A 50 -21.15 0.23 -2.27
C SER A 50 -21.67 -0.32 -0.94
N TYR A 51 -20.88 -0.24 0.13
CA TYR A 51 -21.33 -0.58 1.49
C TYR A 51 -22.44 0.35 1.99
N GLU A 52 -22.35 1.66 1.72
CA GLU A 52 -23.40 2.63 2.04
C GLU A 52 -24.72 2.31 1.31
N LEU A 53 -24.66 1.96 0.03
CA LEU A 53 -25.83 1.57 -0.76
C LEU A 53 -26.43 0.24 -0.29
N LEU A 54 -25.60 -0.73 0.09
CA LEU A 54 -26.04 -2.06 0.48
C LEU A 54 -26.63 -2.10 1.90
N LEU A 55 -25.96 -1.45 2.86
CA LEU A 55 -26.31 -1.55 4.28
C LEU A 55 -27.17 -0.38 4.75
N GLY A 56 -27.15 0.77 4.07
CA GLY A 56 -27.95 1.93 4.46
C GLY A 56 -27.75 2.31 5.94
N SER A 57 -28.83 2.27 6.72
CA SER A 57 -28.82 2.54 8.16
C SER A 57 -28.13 1.47 9.01
N GLU A 58 -27.90 0.27 8.48
CA GLU A 58 -27.18 -0.82 9.16
C GLU A 58 -25.66 -0.68 9.03
N LEU A 59 -25.17 0.27 8.22
CA LEU A 59 -23.74 0.50 8.09
C LEU A 59 -23.15 1.00 9.42
N PRO A 60 -22.10 0.34 9.95
CA PRO A 60 -21.41 0.84 11.13
C PRO A 60 -20.86 2.26 10.86
N PRO A 61 -20.74 3.13 11.89
CA PRO A 61 -20.25 4.48 11.70
C PRO A 61 -18.90 4.53 10.96
N THR A 62 -18.92 5.04 9.73
CA THR A 62 -17.72 5.20 8.90
C THR A 62 -17.08 6.57 9.17
N LYS A 63 -15.79 6.57 9.50
CA LYS A 63 -15.01 7.81 9.66
C LYS A 63 -14.06 7.96 8.48
N ARG A 64 -14.36 8.88 7.57
CA ARG A 64 -13.49 9.25 6.43
C ARG A 64 -12.44 10.29 6.85
N ARG A 65 -11.62 9.97 7.85
CA ARG A 65 -10.58 10.88 8.38
C ARG A 65 -9.23 10.75 7.66
N GLY A 66 -9.13 9.85 6.69
CA GLY A 66 -7.85 9.45 6.14
C GLY A 66 -7.09 8.54 7.10
N TYR A 67 -5.87 8.17 6.71
CA TYR A 67 -4.92 7.48 7.58
C TYR A 67 -3.49 7.94 7.31
N LEU A 68 -2.63 7.76 8.31
CA LEU A 68 -1.20 8.00 8.22
C LEU A 68 -0.46 6.67 8.03
N ILE A 69 0.43 6.62 7.05
CA ILE A 69 1.43 5.57 6.89
C ILE A 69 2.74 6.13 7.43
N LEU A 70 3.23 5.58 8.54
CA LEU A 70 4.45 6.03 9.18
C LEU A 70 5.67 5.34 8.57
N HIS A 71 6.73 6.12 8.34
CA HIS A 71 8.02 5.64 7.84
C HIS A 71 9.07 5.87 8.91
N PHE A 72 9.72 4.80 9.37
CA PHE A 72 10.66 4.80 10.48
C PHE A 72 12.12 4.96 10.03
N SER A 73 12.38 4.81 8.73
CA SER A 73 13.70 5.00 8.14
C SER A 73 13.67 5.90 6.91
N GLU A 74 14.82 6.51 6.59
CA GLU A 74 15.00 7.28 5.36
C GLU A 74 14.73 6.41 4.13
N ARG A 75 15.13 5.13 4.17
CA ARG A 75 14.87 4.18 3.09
C ARG A 75 13.37 3.98 2.84
N GLU A 76 12.58 3.86 3.90
CA GLU A 76 11.12 3.76 3.81
C GLU A 76 10.51 5.05 3.25
N ALA A 77 10.97 6.22 3.72
CA ALA A 77 10.50 7.51 3.21
C ALA A 77 10.77 7.66 1.70
N GLN A 78 11.96 7.28 1.23
CA GLN A 78 12.30 7.31 -0.19
C GLN A 78 11.48 6.30 -1.02
N ALA A 79 11.20 5.12 -0.46
CA ALA A 79 10.29 4.17 -1.09
C ALA A 79 8.86 4.70 -1.17
N ALA A 80 8.41 5.42 -0.14
CA ALA A 80 7.09 6.03 -0.08
C ALA A 80 6.89 7.10 -1.16
N ILE A 81 7.91 7.90 -1.48
CA ILE A 81 7.83 8.89 -2.57
C ILE A 81 7.45 8.22 -3.89
N ARG A 82 8.13 7.11 -4.24
CA ARG A 82 7.83 6.36 -5.46
C ARG A 82 6.44 5.74 -5.42
N LEU A 83 6.07 5.14 -4.29
CA LEU A 83 4.74 4.55 -4.13
C LEU A 83 3.62 5.58 -4.17
N ASN A 84 3.86 6.80 -3.68
CA ASN A 84 2.89 7.88 -3.70
C ASN A 84 2.70 8.43 -5.12
N ALA A 85 3.74 8.46 -5.94
CA ALA A 85 3.60 8.79 -7.36
C ALA A 85 2.66 7.79 -8.07
N ILE A 86 2.82 6.48 -7.80
CA ILE A 86 1.94 5.43 -8.34
C ILE A 86 0.50 5.58 -7.83
N ARG A 87 0.31 5.83 -6.53
CA ARG A 87 -1.02 6.06 -5.96
C ARG A 87 -1.70 7.29 -6.58
N THR A 88 -0.94 8.36 -6.78
CA THR A 88 -1.42 9.60 -7.40
C THR A 88 -1.78 9.39 -8.87
N SER A 89 -1.02 8.58 -9.62
CA SER A 89 -1.36 8.26 -11.02
C SER A 89 -2.66 7.47 -11.14
N PHE A 90 -3.09 6.79 -10.07
CA PHE A 90 -4.41 6.16 -9.98
C PHE A 90 -5.50 7.07 -9.41
N GLY A 91 -5.20 8.34 -9.12
CA GLY A 91 -6.17 9.32 -8.61
C GLY A 91 -6.35 9.32 -7.10
N ALA A 92 -5.52 8.59 -6.35
CA ALA A 92 -5.53 8.67 -4.89
C ALA A 92 -4.98 10.02 -4.41
N ALA A 93 -5.69 10.66 -3.49
CA ALA A 93 -5.23 11.86 -2.81
C ALA A 93 -4.23 11.48 -1.71
N VAL A 94 -2.94 11.48 -2.05
CA VAL A 94 -1.85 11.17 -1.11
C VAL A 94 -0.81 12.25 -1.10
N ARG A 95 -0.22 12.51 0.07
CA ARG A 95 0.90 13.46 0.20
C ARG A 95 1.86 13.04 1.29
N MET A 96 3.12 13.42 1.12
CA MET A 96 4.08 13.39 2.22
C MET A 96 3.71 14.50 3.22
N VAL A 97 3.85 14.19 4.51
CA VAL A 97 3.63 15.13 5.62
C VAL A 97 4.95 15.38 6.35
N SER A 98 5.13 16.63 6.79
CA SER A 98 6.30 17.01 7.58
C SER A 98 6.22 16.43 9.00
N GLU A 99 7.34 16.35 9.71
CA GLU A 99 7.36 15.91 11.10
C GLU A 99 6.45 16.77 12.00
N ALA A 100 6.42 18.08 11.78
CA ALA A 100 5.56 19.00 12.51
C ALA A 100 4.07 18.67 12.30
N ASP A 101 3.66 18.44 11.05
CA ASP A 101 2.28 18.07 10.72
C ASP A 101 1.92 16.70 11.29
N ILE A 102 2.85 15.74 11.28
CA ILE A 102 2.64 14.41 11.87
C ILE A 102 2.37 14.54 13.37
N VAL A 103 3.19 15.31 14.08
CA VAL A 103 3.02 15.54 15.52
C VAL A 103 1.72 16.27 15.82
N GLN A 104 1.27 17.16 14.95
CA GLN A 104 -0.02 17.81 15.08
C GLN A 104 -1.20 16.84 14.86
N MET A 105 -1.07 15.96 13.87
CA MET A 105 -2.11 14.97 13.53
C MET A 105 -2.19 13.84 14.56
N GLU A 106 -1.05 13.34 15.03
CA GLU A 106 -0.93 12.23 15.96
C GLU A 106 0.27 12.44 16.91
N PRO A 107 0.07 13.10 18.06
CA PRO A 107 1.17 13.45 18.97
C PRO A 107 1.94 12.25 19.53
N VAL A 108 1.33 11.07 19.62
CA VAL A 108 1.95 9.88 20.23
C VAL A 108 3.16 9.37 19.45
N VAL A 109 3.28 9.73 18.17
CA VAL A 109 4.37 9.25 17.29
C VAL A 109 5.57 10.19 17.25
N ARG A 110 5.59 11.25 18.07
CA ARG A 110 6.68 12.23 18.15
C ARG A 110 8.02 11.53 18.43
N GLY A 111 9.01 11.82 17.59
CA GLY A 111 10.38 11.27 17.73
C GLY A 111 10.52 9.79 17.35
N VAL A 112 9.42 9.13 16.95
CA VAL A 112 9.44 7.72 16.54
C VAL A 112 9.57 7.60 15.01
N THR A 113 8.99 8.54 14.26
CA THR A 113 8.90 8.46 12.79
C THR A 113 9.85 9.45 12.12
N LYS A 114 10.27 9.16 10.89
CA LYS A 114 11.09 10.03 10.05
C LYS A 114 10.26 10.80 9.02
N ALA A 115 9.20 10.17 8.53
CA ALA A 115 8.24 10.79 7.64
C ALA A 115 6.91 10.05 7.74
N ALA A 116 5.87 10.59 7.12
CA ALA A 116 4.64 9.86 6.90
C ALA A 116 4.02 10.23 5.56
N THR A 117 3.15 9.34 5.09
CA THR A 117 2.23 9.61 3.99
C THR A 117 0.83 9.75 4.57
N PHE A 118 0.18 10.86 4.27
CA PHE A 118 -1.24 11.01 4.55
C PHE A 118 -2.05 10.60 3.32
N VAL A 119 -2.97 9.66 3.52
CA VAL A 119 -3.93 9.22 2.51
C VAL A 119 -5.28 9.85 2.85
N GLU A 120 -5.68 10.81 2.03
CA GLU A 120 -6.88 11.60 2.27
C GLU A 120 -8.14 10.82 1.92
N LYS A 121 -9.26 11.15 2.59
CA LYS A 121 -10.60 10.59 2.34
C LYS A 121 -10.71 9.06 2.48
N ALA A 122 -9.65 8.37 2.85
CA ALA A 122 -9.71 6.98 3.24
C ALA A 122 -10.58 6.84 4.50
N GLY A 123 -11.39 5.78 4.51
CA GLY A 123 -12.27 5.44 5.61
C GLY A 123 -12.04 4.01 6.05
N GLY A 124 -12.22 3.76 7.33
CA GLY A 124 -12.27 2.41 7.88
C GLY A 124 -13.71 2.08 8.29
N ILE A 125 -14.10 0.82 8.07
CA ILE A 125 -15.28 0.23 8.73
C ILE A 125 -14.74 -0.53 9.93
N ARG A 126 -15.24 -0.23 11.14
CA ARG A 126 -14.98 -1.10 12.29
C ARG A 126 -15.94 -2.27 12.20
N ALA A 127 -15.43 -3.47 12.00
CA ALA A 127 -16.21 -4.67 12.28
C ALA A 127 -16.60 -4.63 13.76
N GLN A 128 -17.91 -4.73 14.05
CA GLN A 128 -18.34 -4.97 15.43
C GLN A 128 -17.80 -6.35 15.83
N ALA A 129 -16.99 -6.40 16.89
CA ALA A 129 -16.66 -7.67 17.53
C ALA A 129 -17.98 -8.28 18.04
N ARG A 130 -18.30 -9.48 17.57
CA ARG A 130 -19.37 -10.31 18.15
C ARG A 130 -18.91 -10.92 19.46
#